data_AF-A0A968A8R6-F1
#
_entry.id   AF-A0A968A8R6-F1
#
_cell.length_a   1.000
_cell.length_b   1.000
_cell.length_c   1.000
_cell.angle_alpha   90.00
_cell.angle_beta   90.00
_cell.angle_gamma   90.00
#
_symmetry.space_group_name_H-M   'P 1'
#
loop_
_entity.id
_entity.type
_entity.pdbx_description
1 polymer ?
#
loop_
_entity_poly.entity_id
_entity_poly.type
_entity_poly.pdbx_seq_one_letter_code
_entity_poly.pdbx_strand_id
1 'polypeptide(L)'
;MPVSNSHLKDFGIYLLSVSLCFLAAAIGYFGYQVAMVRSELPAILETVDQTSGKIEPVLKEIRQIQEMIPPIIEEVGKIRALVPDVLNEVAATREQIPPVLKEVEATRNTIPPILEEVEKTRKELPAVLKTVDNASGAVNNTAKEIEALRPMIPEVLAEIEATRNAIDPALDRVDQLITKAESAGEKASEGVITGVVTGVVKSPFSILGGISGSLTGKSGEFTDEDTKVAMQTLETLVTQPLGTSMNWNNPARKTGGTLTLLDTYVSDGKDCVKIESKSTKQGKQFDPQQLNLCKQEDNTWKIIE
;
A
#
# COMPACT_ATOMS: atom_id res chain seq x y z
N MET A 1 77.85 -27.97 133.97
CA MET A 1 76.81 -28.62 134.80
C MET A 1 75.92 -29.43 133.87
N PRO A 2 75.69 -30.72 134.12
CA PRO A 2 75.06 -31.63 133.16
C PRO A 2 73.54 -31.44 133.17
N VAL A 3 72.96 -31.05 132.03
CA VAL A 3 71.51 -31.08 131.85
C VAL A 3 71.11 -32.53 131.50
N SER A 4 70.25 -33.10 132.33
CA SER A 4 69.84 -34.50 132.34
C SER A 4 69.31 -35.00 130.98
N ASN A 5 69.83 -36.15 130.53
CA ASN A 5 69.48 -36.87 129.30
C ASN A 5 68.07 -37.53 129.33
N SER A 6 67.26 -37.25 130.35
CA SER A 6 65.92 -37.80 130.56
C SER A 6 64.82 -37.02 129.84
N HIS A 7 64.85 -35.68 129.89
CA HIS A 7 63.80 -34.83 129.30
C HIS A 7 63.74 -34.86 127.76
N LEU A 8 64.87 -35.15 127.09
CA LEU A 8 64.94 -35.31 125.63
C LEU A 8 64.28 -36.61 125.14
N LYS A 9 64.34 -37.68 125.94
CA LYS A 9 63.70 -38.98 125.60
C LYS A 9 62.19 -38.89 125.73
N ASP A 10 61.70 -38.22 126.78
CA ASP A 10 60.27 -38.02 126.98
C ASP A 10 59.67 -37.18 125.84
N PHE A 11 60.34 -36.10 125.42
CA PHE A 11 59.94 -35.28 124.27
C PHE A 11 59.87 -36.07 122.94
N GLY A 12 60.83 -36.96 122.69
CA GLY A 12 60.82 -37.83 121.51
C GLY A 12 59.65 -38.82 121.49
N ILE A 13 59.25 -39.34 122.66
CA ILE A 13 58.08 -40.22 122.80
C ILE A 13 56.78 -39.44 122.56
N TYR A 14 56.67 -38.20 123.06
CA TYR A 14 55.52 -37.32 122.78
C TYR A 14 55.42 -36.93 121.30
N LEU A 15 56.53 -36.66 120.62
CA LEU A 15 56.53 -36.41 119.17
C LEU A 15 56.11 -37.64 118.37
N LEU A 16 56.56 -38.83 118.79
CA LEU A 16 56.21 -40.09 118.14
C LEU A 16 54.71 -40.39 118.28
N SER A 17 54.12 -40.23 119.47
CA SER A 17 52.69 -40.43 119.68
C SER A 17 51.82 -39.43 118.89
N VAL A 18 52.24 -38.17 118.83
CA VAL A 18 51.58 -37.13 118.03
C VAL A 18 51.66 -37.47 116.54
N SER A 19 52.82 -37.89 116.03
CA SER A 19 52.96 -38.33 114.62
C SER A 19 52.11 -39.56 114.31
N LEU A 20 51.97 -40.49 115.25
CA LEU A 20 51.12 -41.67 115.12
C LEU A 20 49.63 -41.30 115.10
N CYS A 21 49.20 -40.32 115.89
CA CYS A 21 47.86 -39.76 115.83
C CYS A 21 47.58 -39.09 114.49
N PHE A 22 48.51 -38.29 113.97
CA PHE A 22 48.37 -37.68 112.63
C PHE A 22 48.33 -38.74 111.52
N LEU A 23 49.15 -39.79 111.61
CA LEU A 23 49.12 -40.92 110.69
C LEU A 23 47.78 -41.67 110.76
N ALA A 24 47.27 -41.95 111.96
CA ALA A 24 45.98 -42.59 112.14
C ALA A 24 44.82 -41.72 111.60
N ALA A 25 44.86 -40.41 111.83
CA ALA A 25 43.90 -39.46 111.26
C ALA A 25 43.98 -39.40 109.73
N ALA A 26 45.19 -39.42 109.16
CA ALA A 26 45.40 -39.46 107.71
C ALA A 26 44.89 -40.77 107.08
N ILE A 27 45.13 -41.92 107.73
CA ILE A 27 44.60 -43.23 107.30
C ILE A 27 43.07 -43.24 107.40
N GLY A 28 42.49 -42.69 108.48
CA GLY A 28 41.05 -42.57 108.65
C GLY A 28 40.40 -41.68 107.58
N TYR A 29 41.01 -40.52 107.29
CA TYR A 29 40.58 -39.62 106.22
C TYR A 29 40.71 -40.27 104.84
N PHE A 30 41.81 -40.97 104.58
CA PHE A 30 42.00 -41.73 103.34
C PHE A 30 40.95 -42.83 103.19
N GLY A 31 40.68 -43.60 104.26
CA GLY A 31 39.62 -44.61 104.28
C GLY A 31 38.23 -44.03 104.01
N TYR A 32 37.93 -42.84 104.56
CA TYR A 32 36.70 -42.10 104.27
C TYR A 32 36.61 -41.72 102.79
N GLN A 33 37.69 -41.18 102.19
CA GLN A 33 37.71 -40.83 100.77
C GLN A 33 37.54 -42.07 99.87
N VAL A 34 38.16 -43.19 100.21
CA VAL A 34 37.97 -44.47 99.50
C VAL A 34 36.52 -44.97 99.63
N ALA A 35 35.91 -44.84 100.81
CA ALA A 35 34.51 -45.21 101.02
C ALA A 35 33.56 -44.33 100.20
N MET A 36 33.85 -43.03 100.09
CA MET A 36 33.10 -42.08 99.28
C MET A 36 33.22 -42.39 97.78
N VAL A 37 34.43 -42.66 97.27
CA VAL A 37 34.62 -43.07 95.87
C VAL A 37 33.89 -44.39 95.59
N ARG A 38 33.94 -45.34 96.53
CA ARG A 38 33.22 -46.61 96.42
C ARG A 38 31.69 -46.43 96.39
N SER A 39 31.13 -45.44 97.08
CA SER A 39 29.68 -45.17 97.06
C SER A 39 29.22 -44.49 95.78
N GLU A 40 30.06 -43.67 95.14
CA GLU A 40 29.75 -42.99 93.88
C GLU A 40 30.03 -43.87 92.65
N LEU A 41 30.91 -44.88 92.77
CA LEU A 41 31.30 -45.76 91.67
C LEU A 41 30.09 -46.43 90.97
N PRO A 42 29.06 -46.96 91.67
CA PRO A 42 27.89 -47.54 91.01
C PRO A 42 27.10 -46.53 90.16
N ALA A 43 26.96 -45.29 90.62
CA ALA A 43 26.23 -44.25 89.88
C ALA A 43 26.99 -43.83 88.60
N ILE A 44 28.33 -43.76 88.68
CA ILE A 44 29.19 -43.53 87.51
C ILE A 44 29.08 -44.69 86.53
N LEU A 45 29.14 -45.93 87.01
CA LEU A 45 29.01 -47.13 86.17
C LEU A 45 27.63 -47.20 85.50
N GLU A 46 26.55 -46.89 86.20
CA GLU A 46 25.21 -46.83 85.62
C GLU A 46 25.12 -45.74 84.54
N THR A 47 25.71 -44.56 84.78
CA THR A 47 25.75 -43.48 83.78
C THR A 47 26.56 -43.87 82.55
N VAL A 48 27.67 -44.59 82.74
CA VAL A 48 28.49 -45.16 81.66
C VAL A 48 27.68 -46.20 80.87
N ASP A 49 26.97 -47.09 81.54
CA ASP A 49 26.11 -48.11 80.90
C ASP A 49 24.96 -47.47 80.12
N GLN A 50 24.29 -46.46 80.69
CA GLN A 50 23.23 -45.72 80.01
C GLN A 50 23.75 -44.94 78.79
N THR A 51 24.94 -44.35 78.91
CA THR A 51 25.58 -43.63 77.80
C THR A 51 26.01 -44.61 76.72
N SER A 52 26.64 -45.73 77.11
CA SER A 52 27.03 -46.80 76.19
C SER A 52 25.81 -47.36 75.46
N GLY A 53 24.73 -47.67 76.17
CA GLY A 53 23.50 -48.19 75.57
C GLY A 53 22.81 -47.23 74.58
N LYS A 54 23.12 -45.93 74.61
CA LYS A 54 22.64 -44.94 73.63
C LYS A 54 23.55 -44.84 72.40
N ILE A 55 24.79 -45.33 72.46
CA ILE A 55 25.73 -45.29 71.32
C ILE A 55 25.18 -46.14 70.17
N GLU A 56 24.71 -47.36 70.43
CA GLU A 56 24.18 -48.25 69.38
C GLU A 56 22.97 -47.66 68.62
N PRO A 57 21.93 -47.12 69.28
CA PRO A 57 20.85 -46.41 68.61
C PRO A 57 21.33 -45.24 67.76
N VAL A 58 22.23 -44.39 68.28
CA VAL A 58 22.78 -43.24 67.54
C VAL A 58 23.59 -43.70 66.34
N LEU A 59 24.40 -44.76 66.47
CA LEU A 59 25.13 -45.36 65.35
C LEU A 59 24.18 -45.91 64.28
N LYS A 60 23.04 -46.48 64.67
CA LYS A 60 22.01 -46.94 63.73
C LYS A 60 21.36 -45.78 62.98
N GLU A 61 21.01 -44.70 63.68
CA GLU A 61 20.49 -43.47 63.05
C GLU A 61 21.51 -42.85 62.09
N ILE A 62 22.78 -42.77 62.48
CA ILE A 62 23.86 -42.27 61.62
C ILE A 62 23.96 -43.12 60.34
N ARG A 63 23.88 -44.46 60.44
CA ARG A 63 23.89 -45.33 59.25
C ARG A 63 22.70 -45.07 58.34
N GLN A 64 21.50 -44.92 58.91
CA GLN A 64 20.31 -44.59 58.12
C GLN A 64 20.45 -43.23 57.41
N ILE A 65 20.99 -42.23 58.09
CA ILE A 65 21.28 -40.92 57.47
C ILE A 65 22.33 -41.08 56.35
N GLN A 66 23.40 -41.84 56.60
CA GLN A 66 24.44 -42.11 55.61
C GLN A 66 23.91 -42.87 54.39
N GLU A 67 22.92 -43.74 54.55
CA GLU A 67 22.25 -44.42 53.43
C GLU A 67 21.33 -43.49 52.63
N MET A 68 20.71 -42.49 53.26
CA MET A 68 19.84 -41.51 52.59
C MET A 68 20.60 -40.36 51.90
N ILE A 69 21.83 -40.05 52.34
CA ILE A 69 22.61 -38.95 51.75
C ILE A 69 22.92 -39.17 50.25
N PRO A 70 23.41 -40.35 49.79
CA PRO A 70 23.72 -40.59 48.38
C PRO A 70 22.54 -40.34 47.42
N PRO A 71 21.32 -40.90 47.63
CA PRO A 71 20.21 -40.63 46.72
C PRO A 71 19.79 -39.15 46.74
N ILE A 72 19.86 -38.46 47.89
CA ILE A 72 19.59 -37.00 47.94
C ILE A 72 20.61 -36.23 47.11
N ILE A 73 21.90 -36.57 47.18
CA ILE A 73 22.95 -35.92 46.37
C ILE A 73 22.72 -36.18 44.88
N GLU A 74 22.30 -37.40 44.51
CA GLU A 74 21.98 -37.75 43.13
C GLU A 74 20.80 -36.92 42.59
N GLU A 75 19.70 -36.83 43.35
CA GLU A 75 18.54 -36.02 42.98
C GLU A 75 18.87 -34.52 42.89
N VAL A 76 19.64 -33.99 43.86
CA VAL A 76 20.15 -32.61 43.78
C VAL A 76 21.04 -32.41 42.56
N GLY A 77 21.82 -33.42 42.18
CA GLY A 77 22.61 -33.43 40.94
C GLY A 77 21.74 -33.34 39.69
N LYS A 78 20.67 -34.15 39.61
CA LYS A 78 19.69 -34.10 38.51
C LYS A 78 19.02 -32.73 38.41
N ILE A 79 18.57 -32.17 39.53
CA ILE A 79 17.96 -30.84 39.57
C ILE A 79 18.96 -29.79 39.08
N ARG A 80 20.21 -29.81 39.58
CA ARG A 80 21.26 -28.88 39.15
C ARG A 80 21.57 -28.99 37.66
N ALA A 81 21.48 -30.18 37.07
CA ALA A 81 21.68 -30.38 35.64
C ALA A 81 20.54 -29.79 34.79
N LEU A 82 19.30 -29.79 35.30
CA LEU A 82 18.12 -29.25 34.61
C LEU A 82 17.99 -27.72 34.74
N VAL A 83 18.51 -27.12 35.81
CA VAL A 83 18.41 -25.66 36.05
C VAL A 83 18.96 -24.83 34.87
N PRO A 84 20.13 -25.11 34.28
CA PRO A 84 20.63 -24.40 33.10
C PRO A 84 19.67 -24.42 31.92
N ASP A 85 19.04 -25.57 31.63
CA ASP A 85 18.11 -25.71 30.51
C ASP A 85 16.86 -24.85 30.71
N VAL A 86 16.28 -24.88 31.92
CA VAL A 86 15.15 -24.00 32.29
C VAL A 86 15.54 -22.53 32.19
N LEU A 87 16.74 -22.16 32.63
CA LEU A 87 17.22 -20.78 32.52
C LEU A 87 17.40 -20.34 31.06
N ASN A 88 17.88 -21.23 30.19
CA ASN A 88 18.01 -20.98 28.76
C ASN A 88 16.64 -20.82 28.09
N GLU A 89 15.66 -21.67 28.42
CA GLU A 89 14.30 -21.56 27.90
C GLU A 89 13.63 -20.25 28.34
N VAL A 90 13.79 -19.87 29.62
CA VAL A 90 13.29 -18.60 30.15
C VAL A 90 13.98 -17.42 29.46
N ALA A 91 15.28 -17.50 29.19
CA ALA A 91 16.01 -16.47 28.45
C ALA A 91 15.51 -16.33 27.01
N ALA A 92 15.35 -17.45 26.29
CA ALA A 92 14.80 -17.47 24.93
C ALA A 92 13.37 -16.89 24.89
N THR A 93 12.52 -17.26 25.85
CA THR A 93 11.17 -16.71 25.96
C THR A 93 11.21 -15.19 26.22
N ARG A 94 12.09 -14.73 27.11
CA ARG A 94 12.27 -13.29 27.39
C ARG A 94 12.75 -12.51 26.17
N GLU A 95 13.53 -13.12 25.30
CA GLU A 95 14.00 -12.50 24.05
C GLU A 95 12.89 -12.40 23.00
N GLN A 96 11.95 -13.35 22.98
CA GLN A 96 10.82 -13.36 22.04
C GLN A 96 9.67 -12.42 22.44
N ILE A 97 9.50 -12.11 23.73
CA ILE A 97 8.42 -11.23 24.21
C ILE A 97 8.48 -9.82 23.57
N PRO A 98 9.62 -9.10 23.53
CA PRO A 98 9.67 -7.75 22.97
C PRO A 98 9.30 -7.64 21.49
N PRO A 99 9.79 -8.52 20.58
CA PRO A 99 9.30 -8.56 19.19
C PRO A 99 7.79 -8.73 19.08
N VAL A 100 7.22 -9.68 19.82
CA VAL A 100 5.75 -9.91 19.83
C VAL A 100 5.00 -8.67 20.32
N LEU A 101 5.49 -8.00 21.37
CA LEU A 101 4.88 -6.75 21.84
C LEU A 101 4.94 -5.64 20.79
N LYS A 102 6.04 -5.52 20.04
CA LYS A 102 6.15 -4.57 18.91
C LYS A 102 5.16 -4.89 17.79
N GLU A 103 4.99 -6.16 17.44
CA GLU A 103 4.00 -6.58 16.43
C GLU A 103 2.57 -6.30 16.87
N VAL A 104 2.26 -6.55 18.14
CA VAL A 104 0.95 -6.22 18.74
C VAL A 104 0.72 -4.70 18.72
N GLU A 105 1.73 -3.89 19.05
CA GLU A 105 1.64 -2.43 18.98
C GLU A 105 1.45 -1.94 17.54
N ALA A 106 2.22 -2.47 16.59
CA ALA A 106 2.06 -2.15 15.17
C ALA A 106 0.64 -2.48 14.69
N THR A 107 0.13 -3.66 15.04
CA THR A 107 -1.25 -4.06 14.70
C THR A 107 -2.28 -3.14 15.36
N ARG A 108 -2.07 -2.76 16.63
CA ARG A 108 -2.94 -1.82 17.33
C ARG A 108 -2.99 -0.45 16.66
N ASN A 109 -1.90 -0.03 16.04
CA ASN A 109 -1.80 1.25 15.34
C ASN A 109 -2.37 1.20 13.91
N THR A 110 -2.41 0.05 13.26
CA THR A 110 -2.99 -0.11 11.90
C THR A 110 -4.51 -0.30 11.91
N ILE A 111 -5.08 -0.84 12.99
CA ILE A 111 -6.53 -1.07 13.09
C ILE A 111 -7.35 0.25 12.98
N PRO A 112 -7.04 1.35 13.68
CA PRO A 112 -7.87 2.55 13.65
C PRO A 112 -8.00 3.19 12.25
N PRO A 113 -6.92 3.37 11.45
CA PRO A 113 -7.04 3.86 10.08
C PRO A 113 -7.93 2.97 9.19
N ILE A 114 -7.82 1.64 9.33
CA ILE A 114 -8.67 0.70 8.58
C ILE A 114 -10.14 0.87 8.97
N LEU A 115 -10.44 1.04 10.25
CA LEU A 115 -11.81 1.30 10.72
C LEU A 115 -12.36 2.61 10.17
N GLU A 116 -11.54 3.66 10.08
CA GLU A 116 -11.92 4.94 9.47
C GLU A 116 -12.23 4.80 7.97
N GLU A 117 -11.40 4.05 7.24
CA GLU A 117 -11.62 3.76 5.81
C GLU A 117 -12.89 2.94 5.58
N VAL A 118 -13.16 1.94 6.42
CA VAL A 118 -14.39 1.14 6.38
C VAL A 118 -15.62 2.02 6.65
N GLU A 119 -15.54 2.93 7.61
CA GLU A 119 -16.61 3.89 7.89
C GLU A 119 -16.86 4.85 6.71
N LYS A 120 -15.79 5.35 6.07
CA LYS A 120 -15.91 6.18 4.86
C LYS A 120 -16.58 5.40 3.73
N THR A 121 -16.12 4.18 3.47
CA THR A 121 -16.70 3.30 2.45
C THR A 121 -18.17 3.03 2.72
N ARG A 122 -18.54 2.76 3.99
CA ARG A 122 -19.95 2.59 4.40
C ARG A 122 -20.79 3.83 4.16
N LYS A 123 -20.24 5.04 4.35
CA LYS A 123 -20.96 6.30 4.10
C LYS A 123 -21.16 6.57 2.61
N GLU A 124 -20.22 6.17 1.77
CA GLU A 124 -20.29 6.38 0.31
C GLU A 124 -21.17 5.33 -0.39
N LEU A 125 -21.28 4.13 0.16
CA LEU A 125 -22.02 3.01 -0.43
C LEU A 125 -23.48 3.35 -0.81
N PRO A 126 -24.29 4.04 0.01
CA PRO A 126 -25.66 4.42 -0.38
C PRO A 126 -25.73 5.33 -1.60
N ALA A 127 -24.76 6.23 -1.78
CA ALA A 127 -24.72 7.13 -2.94
C ALA A 127 -24.41 6.35 -4.23
N VAL A 128 -23.50 5.38 -4.14
CA VAL A 128 -23.20 4.45 -5.24
C VAL A 128 -24.44 3.62 -5.58
N LEU A 129 -25.11 3.03 -4.59
CA LEU A 129 -26.35 2.26 -4.79
C LEU A 129 -27.43 3.10 -5.48
N LYS A 130 -27.65 4.34 -5.04
CA LYS A 130 -28.61 5.25 -5.68
C LYS A 130 -28.25 5.55 -7.14
N THR A 131 -26.96 5.66 -7.44
CA THR A 131 -26.47 5.90 -8.80
C THR A 131 -26.73 4.68 -9.69
N VAL A 132 -26.49 3.48 -9.16
CA VAL A 132 -26.79 2.22 -9.85
C VAL A 132 -28.29 2.07 -10.09
N ASP A 133 -29.14 2.38 -9.11
CA ASP A 133 -30.60 2.35 -9.26
C ASP A 133 -31.08 3.31 -10.35
N ASN A 134 -30.54 4.53 -10.37
CA ASN A 134 -30.85 5.52 -11.40
C ASN A 134 -30.40 5.06 -12.80
N ALA A 135 -29.19 4.51 -12.91
CA ALA A 135 -28.67 3.99 -14.17
C ALA A 135 -29.53 2.81 -14.69
N SER A 136 -29.91 1.90 -13.80
CA SER A 136 -30.82 0.79 -14.10
C SER A 136 -32.17 1.31 -14.62
N GLY A 137 -32.74 2.34 -13.97
CA GLY A 137 -33.95 3.00 -14.42
C GLY A 137 -33.83 3.63 -15.80
N ALA A 138 -32.71 4.33 -16.08
CA ALA A 138 -32.46 4.95 -17.38
C ALA A 138 -32.32 3.92 -18.51
N VAL A 139 -31.62 2.81 -18.25
CA VAL A 139 -31.50 1.69 -19.20
C VAL A 139 -32.88 1.10 -19.50
N ASN A 140 -33.71 0.90 -18.48
CA ASN A 140 -35.07 0.37 -18.66
C ASN A 140 -35.95 1.33 -19.49
N ASN A 141 -35.85 2.63 -19.26
CA ASN A 141 -36.58 3.62 -20.06
C ASN A 141 -36.11 3.65 -21.51
N THR A 142 -34.79 3.62 -21.75
CA THR A 142 -34.21 3.56 -23.10
C THR A 142 -34.66 2.31 -23.84
N ALA A 143 -34.72 1.16 -23.14
CA ALA A 143 -35.22 -0.08 -23.72
C ALA A 143 -36.68 0.05 -24.18
N LYS A 144 -37.53 0.71 -23.39
CA LYS A 144 -38.93 0.99 -23.78
C LYS A 144 -39.04 1.91 -24.98
N GLU A 145 -38.22 2.97 -25.05
CA GLU A 145 -38.19 3.87 -26.21
C GLU A 145 -37.76 3.13 -27.48
N ILE A 146 -36.73 2.29 -27.41
CA ILE A 146 -36.29 1.44 -28.52
C ILE A 146 -37.41 0.49 -28.95
N GLU A 147 -38.12 -0.13 -28.00
CA GLU A 147 -39.26 -0.99 -28.28
C GLU A 147 -40.38 -0.24 -29.01
N ALA A 148 -40.66 1.00 -28.62
CA ALA A 148 -41.65 1.86 -29.27
C ALA A 148 -41.22 2.35 -30.67
N LEU A 149 -39.92 2.58 -30.90
CA LEU A 149 -39.35 3.00 -32.19
C LEU A 149 -39.26 1.85 -33.20
N ARG A 150 -39.07 0.61 -32.74
CA ARG A 150 -38.93 -0.57 -33.60
C ARG A 150 -40.01 -0.70 -34.69
N PRO A 151 -41.32 -0.53 -34.42
CA PRO A 151 -42.35 -0.63 -35.46
C PRO A 151 -42.38 0.55 -36.45
N MET A 152 -41.75 1.69 -36.14
CA MET A 152 -41.69 2.84 -37.06
C MET A 152 -40.62 2.67 -38.14
N ILE A 153 -39.61 1.83 -37.91
CA ILE A 153 -38.50 1.62 -38.86
C ILE A 153 -39.00 1.16 -40.24
N PRO A 154 -39.90 0.16 -40.38
CA PRO A 154 -40.45 -0.23 -41.67
C PRO A 154 -41.24 0.88 -42.37
N GLU A 155 -41.99 1.72 -41.64
CA GLU A 155 -42.74 2.84 -42.23
C GLU A 155 -41.80 3.89 -42.83
N VAL A 156 -40.77 4.29 -42.08
CA VAL A 156 -39.76 5.25 -42.58
C VAL A 156 -39.01 4.67 -43.79
N LEU A 157 -38.67 3.38 -43.76
CA LEU A 157 -38.04 2.72 -44.91
C LEU A 157 -38.96 2.71 -46.14
N ALA A 158 -40.26 2.47 -45.95
CA ALA A 158 -41.25 2.51 -47.02
C ALA A 158 -41.42 3.94 -47.60
N GLU A 159 -41.40 4.97 -46.76
CA GLU A 159 -41.47 6.37 -47.21
C GLU A 159 -40.21 6.79 -47.98
N ILE A 160 -39.02 6.34 -47.53
CA ILE A 160 -37.76 6.54 -48.25
C ILE A 160 -37.82 5.86 -49.63
N GLU A 161 -38.35 4.65 -49.72
CA GLU A 161 -38.53 3.93 -50.98
C GLU A 161 -39.48 4.68 -51.92
N ALA A 162 -40.63 5.13 -51.40
CA ALA A 162 -41.59 5.93 -52.16
C ALA A 162 -40.97 7.24 -52.66
N THR A 163 -40.18 7.92 -51.82
CA THR A 163 -39.48 9.16 -52.18
C THR A 163 -38.44 8.91 -53.26
N ARG A 164 -37.64 7.83 -53.15
CA ARG A 164 -36.67 7.42 -54.19
C ARG A 164 -37.36 7.18 -55.53
N ASN A 165 -38.47 6.44 -55.52
CA ASN A 165 -39.23 6.16 -56.74
C ASN A 165 -39.85 7.43 -57.36
N ALA A 166 -40.09 8.47 -56.56
CA ALA A 166 -40.60 9.76 -57.04
C ALA A 166 -39.52 10.71 -57.56
N ILE A 167 -38.23 10.48 -57.24
CA ILE A 167 -37.11 11.30 -57.70
C ILE A 167 -36.89 11.14 -59.21
N ASP A 168 -36.88 9.91 -59.73
CA ASP A 168 -36.59 9.69 -61.16
C ASP A 168 -37.60 10.42 -62.08
N PRO A 169 -38.92 10.32 -61.88
CA PRO A 169 -39.89 11.10 -62.67
C PRO A 169 -39.79 12.62 -62.44
N ALA A 170 -39.31 13.06 -61.27
CA ALA A 170 -39.10 14.47 -60.98
C ALA A 170 -37.86 15.01 -61.70
N LEU A 171 -36.78 14.23 -61.77
CA LEU A 171 -35.60 14.52 -62.57
C LEU A 171 -35.96 14.57 -64.05
N ASP A 172 -36.74 13.61 -64.56
CA ASP A 172 -37.24 13.64 -65.94
C ASP A 172 -38.06 14.92 -66.23
N ARG A 173 -38.88 15.37 -65.27
CA ARG A 173 -39.63 16.63 -65.40
C ARG A 173 -38.71 17.85 -65.38
N VAL A 174 -37.68 17.86 -64.55
CA VAL A 174 -36.66 18.91 -64.53
C VAL A 174 -35.91 18.94 -65.86
N ASP A 175 -35.51 17.79 -66.38
CA ASP A 175 -34.85 17.67 -67.69
C ASP A 175 -35.76 18.21 -68.80
N GLN A 176 -37.04 17.83 -68.82
CA GLN A 176 -38.01 18.39 -69.77
C GLN A 176 -38.22 19.90 -69.61
N LEU A 177 -38.20 20.42 -68.38
CA LEU A 177 -38.28 21.85 -68.11
C LEU A 177 -37.01 22.56 -68.57
N ILE A 178 -35.83 21.96 -68.41
CA ILE A 178 -34.56 22.46 -68.95
C ILE A 178 -34.65 22.49 -70.48
N THR A 179 -35.11 21.43 -71.15
CA THR A 179 -35.24 21.44 -72.63
C THR A 179 -36.26 22.49 -73.10
N LYS A 180 -37.36 22.67 -72.36
CA LYS A 180 -38.36 23.72 -72.65
C LYS A 180 -37.81 25.11 -72.37
N ALA A 181 -37.02 25.29 -71.33
CA ALA A 181 -36.37 26.55 -70.98
C ALA A 181 -35.23 26.87 -71.95
N GLU A 182 -34.51 25.88 -72.46
CA GLU A 182 -33.56 26.01 -73.56
C GLU A 182 -34.29 26.44 -74.83
N SER A 183 -35.40 25.79 -75.21
CA SER A 183 -36.17 26.18 -76.39
C SER A 183 -36.86 27.56 -76.25
N ALA A 184 -37.36 27.89 -75.05
CA ALA A 184 -37.92 29.21 -74.75
C ALA A 184 -36.81 30.27 -74.67
N GLY A 185 -35.65 29.91 -74.15
CA GLY A 185 -34.43 30.71 -74.15
C GLY A 185 -33.92 30.94 -75.56
N GLU A 186 -33.91 29.93 -76.43
CA GLU A 186 -33.55 30.00 -77.85
C GLU A 186 -34.51 30.94 -78.61
N LYS A 187 -35.82 30.79 -78.37
CA LYS A 187 -36.87 31.69 -78.90
C LYS A 187 -36.80 33.11 -78.32
N ALA A 188 -36.37 33.28 -77.07
CA ALA A 188 -36.13 34.58 -76.46
C ALA A 188 -34.78 35.18 -76.89
N SER A 189 -33.82 34.35 -77.31
CA SER A 189 -32.48 34.74 -77.79
C SER A 189 -32.45 35.14 -79.26
N GLU A 190 -33.53 34.87 -80.02
CA GLU A 190 -33.79 35.56 -81.29
C GLU A 190 -34.06 37.07 -81.08
N GLY A 191 -34.21 37.52 -79.84
CA GLY A 191 -34.16 38.92 -79.44
C GLY A 191 -33.29 39.16 -78.21
N VAL A 192 -32.01 39.46 -78.44
CA VAL A 192 -31.14 40.29 -77.56
C VAL A 192 -30.52 39.59 -76.33
N ILE A 193 -29.17 39.57 -76.38
CA ILE A 193 -28.15 39.48 -75.30
C ILE A 193 -27.85 38.09 -74.71
N THR A 194 -26.74 37.56 -75.23
CA THR A 194 -25.77 36.68 -74.56
C THR A 194 -25.39 37.21 -73.17
N GLY A 195 -25.75 36.49 -72.11
CA GLY A 195 -25.36 36.80 -70.74
C GLY A 195 -25.34 35.54 -69.89
N VAL A 196 -24.40 34.64 -70.17
CA VAL A 196 -24.14 33.45 -69.35
C VAL A 196 -23.54 33.89 -68.01
N VAL A 197 -24.34 33.85 -66.95
CA VAL A 197 -23.84 33.92 -65.57
C VAL A 197 -23.35 32.53 -65.19
N THR A 198 -22.07 32.27 -65.45
CA THR A 198 -21.34 31.15 -64.84
C THR A 198 -21.03 31.53 -63.40
N GLY A 199 -21.94 31.20 -62.48
CA GLY A 199 -21.71 31.30 -61.04
C GLY A 199 -20.68 30.27 -60.59
N VAL A 200 -19.40 30.59 -60.72
CA VAL A 200 -18.31 29.80 -60.13
C VAL A 200 -18.34 30.05 -58.63
N VAL A 201 -18.73 29.05 -57.85
CA VAL A 201 -18.63 29.06 -56.38
C VAL A 201 -17.15 29.16 -56.02
N LYS A 202 -16.66 30.38 -55.78
CA LYS A 202 -15.29 30.64 -55.33
C LYS A 202 -15.16 30.17 -53.89
N SER A 203 -14.35 29.13 -53.67
CA SER A 203 -13.87 28.76 -52.35
C SER A 203 -13.00 29.89 -51.78
N PRO A 204 -13.11 30.21 -50.47
CA PRO A 204 -12.29 31.23 -49.81
C PRO A 204 -10.80 30.82 -49.67
N PHE A 205 -10.36 29.69 -50.23
CA PHE A 205 -8.96 29.26 -50.23
C PHE A 205 -8.52 28.93 -51.66
N SER A 206 -7.37 29.48 -52.07
CA SER A 206 -6.75 29.11 -53.34
C SER A 206 -6.02 27.76 -53.18
N ILE A 207 -6.63 26.66 -53.63
CA ILE A 207 -6.08 25.29 -53.58
C ILE A 207 -5.01 25.08 -54.68
N LEU A 208 -4.08 26.02 -54.83
CA LEU A 208 -2.93 25.87 -55.71
C LEU A 208 -1.82 25.16 -54.93
N GLY A 209 -1.90 23.82 -54.88
CA GLY A 209 -0.76 22.90 -54.72
C GLY A 209 0.13 22.92 -53.46
N GLY A 210 0.04 23.91 -52.57
CA GLY A 210 0.99 24.06 -51.44
C GLY A 210 0.40 23.93 -50.03
N ILE A 211 -0.92 24.06 -49.87
CA ILE A 211 -1.56 24.10 -48.55
C ILE A 211 -1.69 22.70 -47.93
N SER A 212 -1.93 21.67 -48.75
CA SER A 212 -2.10 20.29 -48.27
C SER A 212 -0.89 19.80 -47.46
N GLY A 213 0.32 19.92 -48.02
CA GLY A 213 1.55 19.47 -47.36
C GLY A 213 1.94 20.26 -46.12
N SER A 214 1.57 21.55 -46.07
CA SER A 214 1.84 22.41 -44.92
C SER A 214 0.81 22.22 -43.80
N LEU A 215 -0.42 21.81 -44.15
CA LEU A 215 -1.53 21.68 -43.22
C LEU A 215 -1.55 20.33 -42.53
N THR A 216 -1.43 19.23 -43.27
CA THR A 216 -1.51 17.88 -42.70
C THR A 216 -0.15 17.25 -42.47
N GLY A 217 0.91 17.70 -43.14
CA GLY A 217 2.26 17.14 -43.04
C GLY A 217 2.82 16.77 -44.40
N LYS A 218 4.08 16.31 -44.47
CA LYS A 218 4.81 16.08 -45.74
C LYS A 218 3.96 15.34 -46.77
N SER A 219 4.04 15.79 -48.03
CA SER A 219 3.30 15.23 -49.16
C SER A 219 3.47 13.71 -49.24
N GLY A 220 2.36 12.98 -49.16
CA GLY A 220 2.31 11.51 -49.19
C GLY A 220 1.87 10.84 -47.88
N GLU A 221 1.82 11.58 -46.77
CA GLU A 221 1.39 11.03 -45.48
C GLU A 221 -0.14 11.05 -45.29
N PHE A 222 -0.83 11.99 -45.95
CA PHE A 222 -2.28 12.20 -45.83
C PHE A 222 -2.93 12.26 -47.22
N THR A 223 -4.19 11.84 -47.34
CA THR A 223 -4.91 11.86 -48.62
C THR A 223 -5.61 13.19 -48.87
N ASP A 224 -6.16 13.37 -50.07
CA ASP A 224 -6.96 14.54 -50.42
C ASP A 224 -8.22 14.65 -49.54
N GLU A 225 -8.82 13.52 -49.15
CA GLU A 225 -9.96 13.52 -48.23
C GLU A 225 -9.57 13.96 -46.82
N ASP A 226 -8.42 13.51 -46.30
CA ASP A 226 -7.87 13.98 -45.02
C ASP A 226 -7.63 15.49 -45.04
N THR A 227 -7.05 15.96 -46.15
CA THR A 227 -6.76 17.39 -46.37
C THR A 227 -8.04 18.21 -46.42
N LYS A 228 -9.12 17.71 -47.03
CA LYS A 228 -10.40 18.42 -47.12
C LYS A 228 -11.03 18.65 -45.74
N VAL A 229 -10.97 17.64 -44.85
CA VAL A 229 -11.50 17.76 -43.48
C VAL A 229 -10.66 18.72 -42.64
N ALA A 230 -9.33 18.67 -42.79
CA ALA A 230 -8.43 19.63 -42.15
C ALA A 230 -8.67 21.06 -42.64
N MET A 231 -8.89 21.25 -43.95
CA MET A 231 -9.21 22.54 -44.56
C MET A 231 -10.51 23.13 -44.02
N GLN A 232 -11.60 22.34 -43.93
CA GLN A 232 -12.87 22.82 -43.34
C GLN A 232 -12.70 23.33 -41.90
N THR A 233 -11.85 22.65 -41.13
CA THR A 233 -11.52 23.05 -39.75
C THR A 233 -10.71 24.35 -39.75
N LEU A 234 -9.77 24.48 -40.68
CA LEU A 234 -9.00 25.71 -40.89
C LEU A 234 -9.91 26.89 -41.28
N GLU A 235 -10.88 26.72 -42.18
CA GLU A 235 -11.82 27.78 -42.57
C GLU A 235 -12.58 28.34 -41.37
N THR A 236 -12.92 27.46 -40.42
CA THR A 236 -13.62 27.85 -39.19
C THR A 236 -12.66 28.51 -38.19
N LEU A 237 -11.43 28.00 -38.08
CA LEU A 237 -10.43 28.48 -37.11
C LEU A 237 -9.97 29.91 -37.38
N VAL A 238 -9.81 30.30 -38.66
CA VAL A 238 -9.32 31.65 -39.02
C VAL A 238 -10.28 32.78 -38.64
N THR A 239 -11.53 32.47 -38.30
CA THR A 239 -12.51 33.44 -37.81
C THR A 239 -12.68 33.42 -36.28
N GLN A 240 -11.91 32.60 -35.57
CA GLN A 240 -12.00 32.47 -34.10
C GLN A 240 -11.04 33.43 -33.38
N PRO A 241 -11.27 33.67 -32.07
CA PRO A 241 -10.34 34.43 -31.25
C PRO A 241 -8.94 33.81 -31.19
N LEU A 242 -7.92 34.65 -31.04
CA LEU A 242 -6.53 34.24 -30.86
C LEU A 242 -6.40 33.19 -29.73
N GLY A 243 -5.59 32.15 -29.96
CA GLY A 243 -5.38 31.05 -29.01
C GLY A 243 -6.41 29.92 -29.11
N THR A 244 -7.42 30.04 -29.98
CA THR A 244 -8.38 28.96 -30.23
C THR A 244 -7.69 27.75 -30.84
N SER A 245 -8.08 26.55 -30.39
CA SER A 245 -7.59 25.28 -30.89
C SER A 245 -8.75 24.41 -31.31
N MET A 246 -8.68 23.84 -32.51
CA MET A 246 -9.73 23.00 -33.10
C MET A 246 -9.15 21.69 -33.58
N ASN A 247 -9.89 20.60 -33.35
CA ASN A 247 -9.48 19.26 -33.77
C ASN A 247 -10.21 18.87 -35.05
N TRP A 248 -9.47 18.26 -35.98
CA TRP A 248 -10.02 17.61 -37.15
C TRP A 248 -9.78 16.11 -37.05
N ASN A 249 -10.74 15.30 -37.50
CA ASN A 249 -10.66 13.85 -37.39
C ASN A 249 -11.33 13.20 -38.60
N ASN A 250 -10.64 12.25 -39.22
CA ASN A 250 -11.16 11.38 -40.25
C ASN A 250 -11.19 9.92 -39.72
N PRO A 251 -12.34 9.48 -39.18
CA PRO A 251 -12.48 8.15 -38.58
C PRO A 251 -12.23 7.00 -39.55
N ALA A 252 -12.54 7.18 -40.83
CA ALA A 252 -12.42 6.13 -41.86
C ALA A 252 -10.96 5.68 -42.08
N ARG A 253 -10.00 6.59 -41.84
CA ARG A 253 -8.56 6.37 -42.06
C ARG A 253 -7.75 6.37 -40.77
N LYS A 254 -8.38 6.63 -39.62
CA LYS A 254 -7.73 6.85 -38.31
C LYS A 254 -6.65 7.93 -38.38
N THR A 255 -6.98 9.01 -39.08
CA THR A 255 -6.16 10.23 -39.25
C THR A 255 -6.86 11.39 -38.57
N GLY A 256 -6.09 12.35 -38.05
CA GLY A 256 -6.64 13.53 -37.42
C GLY A 256 -5.54 14.49 -37.02
N GLY A 257 -5.90 15.55 -36.30
CA GLY A 257 -4.94 16.51 -35.82
C GLY A 257 -5.59 17.68 -35.10
N THR A 258 -4.75 18.59 -34.65
CA THR A 258 -5.13 19.81 -33.93
C THR A 258 -4.54 21.00 -34.65
N LEU A 259 -5.39 21.98 -34.96
CA LEU A 259 -5.00 23.28 -35.50
C LEU A 259 -5.15 24.32 -34.39
N THR A 260 -4.12 25.14 -34.16
CA THR A 260 -4.13 26.18 -33.14
C THR A 260 -3.78 27.53 -33.74
N LEU A 261 -4.62 28.52 -33.52
CA LEU A 261 -4.38 29.90 -33.95
C LEU A 261 -3.39 30.56 -32.98
N LEU A 262 -2.14 30.68 -33.41
CA LEU A 262 -1.04 31.19 -32.58
C LEU A 262 -0.92 32.70 -32.61
N ASP A 263 -1.16 33.33 -33.76
CA ASP A 263 -0.95 34.76 -33.94
C ASP A 263 -1.86 35.34 -35.01
N THR A 264 -2.15 36.64 -34.90
CA THR A 264 -2.86 37.45 -35.90
C THR A 264 -2.09 38.76 -36.07
N TYR A 265 -1.61 39.04 -37.28
CA TYR A 265 -0.73 40.16 -37.58
C TYR A 265 -1.07 40.79 -38.93
N VAL A 266 -0.55 41.99 -39.20
CA VAL A 266 -0.70 42.65 -40.49
C VAL A 266 0.66 42.64 -41.21
N SER A 267 0.70 42.12 -42.43
CA SER A 267 1.89 42.12 -43.29
C SER A 267 1.53 42.69 -44.66
N ASP A 268 2.30 43.66 -45.16
CA ASP A 268 2.03 44.37 -46.43
C ASP A 268 0.60 44.90 -46.58
N GLY A 269 0.00 45.36 -45.46
CA GLY A 269 -1.38 45.87 -45.42
C GLY A 269 -2.46 44.78 -45.52
N LYS A 270 -2.10 43.50 -45.41
CA LYS A 270 -3.01 42.35 -45.41
C LYS A 270 -3.14 41.74 -44.02
N ASP A 271 -4.34 41.32 -43.66
CA ASP A 271 -4.59 40.55 -42.44
C ASP A 271 -4.01 39.14 -42.58
N CYS A 272 -3.14 38.76 -41.65
CA CYS A 272 -2.42 37.50 -41.66
C CYS A 272 -2.60 36.75 -40.33
N VAL A 273 -2.53 35.42 -40.41
CA VAL A 273 -2.67 34.53 -39.26
C VAL A 273 -1.55 33.50 -39.25
N LYS A 274 -1.07 33.16 -38.05
CA LYS A 274 -0.12 32.06 -37.83
C LYS A 274 -0.82 30.91 -37.16
N ILE A 275 -0.69 29.72 -37.72
CA ILE A 275 -1.39 28.53 -37.26
C ILE A 275 -0.38 27.41 -37.05
N GLU A 276 -0.47 26.75 -35.91
CA GLU A 276 0.24 25.50 -35.66
C GLU A 276 -0.67 24.32 -35.99
N SER A 277 -0.15 23.39 -36.78
CA SER A 277 -0.81 22.12 -37.09
C SER A 277 -0.04 20.96 -36.49
N LYS A 278 -0.74 20.16 -35.68
CA LYS A 278 -0.24 18.89 -35.13
C LYS A 278 -1.07 17.75 -35.68
N SER A 279 -0.47 16.97 -36.57
CA SER A 279 -1.16 15.89 -37.26
C SER A 279 -0.84 14.53 -36.66
N THR A 280 -1.78 13.60 -36.79
CA THR A 280 -1.75 12.27 -36.19
C THR A 280 -2.29 11.24 -37.17
N LYS A 281 -1.57 10.13 -37.37
CA LYS A 281 -1.99 9.01 -38.22
C LYS A 281 -1.80 7.70 -37.47
N GLN A 282 -2.87 6.93 -37.32
CA GLN A 282 -2.85 5.62 -36.64
C GLN A 282 -2.21 5.70 -35.23
N GLY A 283 -2.42 6.80 -34.51
CA GLY A 283 -1.85 7.04 -33.18
C GLY A 283 -0.41 7.55 -33.15
N LYS A 284 0.27 7.64 -34.30
CA LYS A 284 1.59 8.29 -34.42
C LYS A 284 1.40 9.79 -34.65
N GLN A 285 2.01 10.61 -33.79
CA GLN A 285 2.04 12.06 -33.93
C GLN A 285 3.20 12.49 -34.82
N PHE A 286 2.97 13.49 -35.67
CA PHE A 286 3.97 14.08 -36.55
C PHE A 286 4.46 15.41 -35.98
N ASP A 287 5.64 15.84 -36.45
CA ASP A 287 6.24 17.11 -36.02
C ASP A 287 5.30 18.28 -36.34
N PRO A 288 5.07 19.20 -35.38
CA PRO A 288 4.22 20.36 -35.60
C PRO A 288 4.70 21.19 -36.80
N GLN A 289 3.77 21.54 -37.68
CA GLN A 289 4.02 22.45 -38.80
C GLN A 289 3.42 23.81 -38.50
N GLN A 290 4.07 24.88 -38.93
CA GLN A 290 3.52 26.24 -38.82
C GLN A 290 3.14 26.76 -40.20
N LEU A 291 1.94 27.31 -40.29
CA LEU A 291 1.40 27.92 -41.50
C LEU A 291 1.20 29.42 -41.26
N ASN A 292 1.71 30.23 -42.16
CA ASN A 292 1.41 31.66 -42.22
C ASN A 292 0.45 31.88 -43.39
N LEU A 293 -0.75 32.39 -43.11
CA LEU A 293 -1.78 32.66 -44.12
C LEU A 293 -2.08 34.14 -44.13
N CYS A 294 -2.11 34.76 -45.30
CA CYS A 294 -2.53 36.15 -45.47
C CYS A 294 -3.75 36.25 -46.39
N LYS A 295 -4.68 37.12 -46.01
CA LYS A 295 -5.91 37.40 -46.74
C LYS A 295 -5.61 38.25 -47.98
N GLN A 296 -6.12 37.81 -49.12
CA GLN A 296 -5.96 38.46 -50.43
C GLN A 296 -7.12 39.42 -50.71
N GLU A 297 -6.96 40.25 -51.75
CA GLU A 297 -7.96 41.25 -52.17
C GLU A 297 -9.29 40.60 -52.62
N ASP A 298 -9.24 39.35 -53.11
CA ASP A 298 -10.43 38.57 -53.48
C ASP A 298 -11.07 37.84 -52.30
N ASN A 299 -10.72 38.23 -51.07
CA ASN A 299 -11.19 37.66 -49.80
C ASN A 299 -10.78 36.19 -49.59
N THR A 300 -9.82 35.67 -50.36
CA THR A 300 -9.25 34.33 -50.17
C THR A 300 -8.02 34.34 -49.26
N TRP A 301 -7.71 33.22 -48.61
CA TRP A 301 -6.49 33.05 -47.83
C TRP A 301 -5.42 32.30 -48.62
N LYS A 302 -4.18 32.78 -48.58
CA LYS A 302 -3.03 32.18 -49.25
C LYS A 302 -1.86 32.00 -48.28
N ILE A 303 -1.15 30.88 -48.39
CA ILE A 303 0.10 30.67 -47.64
C ILE A 303 1.16 31.66 -48.12
N ILE A 304 1.85 32.26 -47.17
CA ILE A 304 3.09 32.98 -47.37
C ILE A 304 4.23 32.19 -46.70
N GLU A 305 5.37 32.09 -47.37
CA GLU A 305 6.60 31.54 -46.80
C GLU A 305 7.28 32.55 -45.88
#